data_AF-A0A7X1QUR7-F1
#
_entry.id   AF-A0A7X1QUR7-F1
#
_cell.length_a   1.000
_cell.length_b   1.000
_cell.length_c   1.000
_cell.angle_alpha   90.00
_cell.angle_beta   90.00
_cell.angle_gamma   90.00
#
_symmetry.space_group_name_H-M   'P 1'
#
loop_
_entity.id
_entity.type
_entity.pdbx_description
1 polymer ?
#
loop_
_entity_poly.entity_id
_entity_poly.type
_entity_poly.pdbx_seq_one_letter_code
_entity_poly.pdbx_strand_id
1 'polypeptide(L)'
;MVNKFIHYQLLDEREEQLINKAGAESFSLFIGLVLLSYLVAVLAPSLFNPNFLVYTLIVGIFFFFNRARYLGVTYYSRFHFTILGCFFLTLAITTLLMLQNYQFNIEIYQHNPLNFKYLSAWILTYLLYLPWVFIGNLTLRNFGEWAQKKFEQDMDELESGE
;
A
#
# COMPACT_ATOMS: atom_id res chain seq x y z
N MET A 1 -28.66 18.61 23.10
CA MET A 1 -27.26 18.79 22.66
C MET A 1 -26.69 17.41 22.41
N VAL A 2 -26.65 16.95 21.15
CA VAL A 2 -25.86 15.77 20.80
C VAL A 2 -24.41 16.14 21.13
N ASN A 3 -23.77 15.34 21.97
CA ASN A 3 -22.44 15.63 22.46
C ASN A 3 -21.49 15.67 21.25
N LYS A 4 -20.80 16.78 21.00
CA LYS A 4 -19.93 17.00 19.83
C LYS A 4 -18.97 15.82 19.55
N PHE A 5 -18.51 15.20 20.62
CA PHE A 5 -17.73 13.97 20.62
C PHE A 5 -18.40 12.78 19.90
N ILE A 6 -19.69 12.54 20.13
CA ILE A 6 -20.45 11.46 19.48
C ILE A 6 -20.58 11.74 17.97
N HIS A 7 -20.70 13.01 17.58
CA HIS A 7 -20.83 13.38 16.18
C HIS A 7 -19.53 13.10 15.40
N TYR A 8 -18.37 13.46 15.98
CA TYR A 8 -17.08 13.14 15.39
C TYR A 8 -16.81 11.63 15.33
N GLN A 9 -17.16 10.87 16.37
CA GLN A 9 -17.02 9.41 16.34
C GLN A 9 -17.85 8.76 15.23
N LEU A 10 -19.09 9.22 15.01
CA LEU A 10 -19.94 8.74 13.93
C LEU A 10 -19.40 9.09 12.53
N LEU A 11 -18.77 10.26 12.38
CA LEU A 11 -18.09 10.67 11.15
C LEU A 11 -16.88 9.77 10.88
N ASP A 12 -16.07 9.51 11.91
CA ASP A 12 -14.87 8.68 11.82
C ASP A 12 -15.19 7.21 11.48
N GLU A 13 -16.24 6.63 12.08
CA GLU A 13 -16.73 5.29 11.72
C GLU A 13 -17.24 5.23 10.27
N ARG A 14 -17.93 6.26 9.79
CA ARG A 14 -18.40 6.31 8.40
C ARG A 14 -17.23 6.39 7.42
N GLU A 15 -16.22 7.21 7.69
CA GLU A 15 -15.03 7.28 6.85
C GLU A 15 -14.32 5.92 6.77
N GLU A 16 -14.19 5.21 7.90
CA GLU A 16 -13.58 3.88 7.93
C GLU A 16 -14.35 2.85 7.08
N GLN A 17 -15.68 2.84 7.20
CA GLN A 17 -16.53 1.96 6.39
C GLN A 17 -16.41 2.27 4.90
N LEU A 18 -16.36 3.54 4.52
CA LEU A 18 -16.24 3.96 3.13
C LEU A 18 -14.83 3.63 2.57
N ILE A 19 -13.77 3.77 3.36
CA ILE A 19 -12.41 3.32 2.99
C ILE A 19 -12.39 1.80 2.80
N ASN A 20 -12.94 1.03 3.73
CA ASN A 20 -12.98 -0.43 3.61
C ASN A 20 -13.77 -0.87 2.38
N LYS A 21 -14.87 -0.17 2.05
CA LYS A 21 -15.62 -0.40 0.81
C LYS A 21 -14.79 -0.09 -0.43
N ALA A 22 -14.16 1.09 -0.49
CA ALA A 22 -13.30 1.48 -1.61
C ALA A 22 -12.14 0.49 -1.78
N GLY A 23 -11.55 0.04 -0.67
CA GLY A 23 -10.50 -0.96 -0.62
C GLY A 23 -10.96 -2.32 -1.14
N ALA A 24 -12.11 -2.82 -0.68
CA ALA A 24 -12.68 -4.09 -1.12
C ALA A 24 -12.99 -4.10 -2.62
N GLU A 25 -13.62 -3.03 -3.13
CA GLU A 25 -13.92 -2.89 -4.56
C GLU A 25 -12.62 -2.86 -5.38
N SER A 26 -11.61 -2.10 -4.95
CA SER A 26 -10.32 -2.00 -5.63
C SER A 26 -9.53 -3.31 -5.60
N PHE A 27 -9.56 -4.02 -4.47
CA PHE A 27 -8.91 -5.31 -4.30
C PHE A 27 -9.56 -6.39 -5.18
N SER A 28 -10.89 -6.39 -5.28
CA SER A 28 -11.61 -7.32 -6.16
C SER A 28 -11.26 -7.11 -7.64
N LEU A 29 -11.14 -5.86 -8.08
CA LEU A 29 -10.69 -5.50 -9.42
C LEU A 29 -9.23 -5.95 -9.64
N PHE A 30 -8.35 -5.68 -8.67
CA PHE A 30 -6.95 -6.07 -8.74
C PHE A 30 -6.78 -7.59 -8.87
N ILE A 31 -7.47 -8.39 -8.06
CA ILE A 31 -7.46 -9.86 -8.18
C ILE A 31 -7.96 -10.29 -9.56
N GLY A 32 -9.05 -9.71 -10.06
CA GLY A 32 -9.59 -10.04 -11.38
C GLY A 32 -8.58 -9.79 -12.50
N LEU A 33 -7.89 -8.65 -12.47
CA LEU A 33 -6.84 -8.33 -13.44
C LEU A 33 -5.60 -9.22 -13.31
N VAL A 34 -5.19 -9.58 -12.10
CA VAL A 34 -4.08 -10.51 -11.88
C VAL A 34 -4.43 -11.90 -12.42
N LEU A 35 -5.63 -12.40 -12.15
CA LEU A 35 -6.10 -13.68 -12.69
C LEU A 35 -6.17 -13.65 -14.22
N LEU A 36 -6.66 -12.54 -14.81
CA LEU A 36 -6.65 -12.36 -16.26
C LEU A 36 -5.23 -12.40 -16.83
N SER A 37 -4.28 -11.68 -16.18
CA SER A 37 -2.87 -11.68 -16.61
C SER A 37 -2.25 -13.07 -16.55
N TYR A 38 -2.61 -13.86 -15.52
CA TYR A 38 -2.17 -15.25 -15.39
C TYR A 38 -2.75 -16.15 -16.48
N LEU A 39 -4.05 -16.01 -16.80
CA LEU A 39 -4.67 -16.75 -17.89
C LEU A 39 -4.01 -16.45 -19.24
N VAL A 40 -3.67 -15.18 -19.50
CA VAL A 40 -2.92 -14.79 -20.70
C VAL A 40 -1.53 -15.41 -20.71
N ALA A 41 -0.83 -15.43 -19.57
CA ALA A 41 0.48 -16.06 -19.45
C ALA A 41 0.45 -17.56 -19.79
N VAL A 42 -0.62 -18.27 -19.40
CA VAL A 42 -0.77 -19.72 -19.62
C VAL A 42 -1.27 -20.03 -21.03
N LEU A 43 -2.27 -19.31 -21.53
CA LEU A 43 -2.95 -19.61 -22.80
C LEU A 43 -2.27 -18.97 -24.02
N ALA A 44 -1.61 -17.82 -23.84
CA ALA A 44 -0.97 -17.07 -24.91
C ALA A 44 0.37 -16.46 -24.44
N PRO A 45 1.36 -17.30 -24.09
CA PRO A 45 2.64 -16.84 -23.53
C PRO A 45 3.41 -15.88 -24.44
N SER A 46 3.18 -15.92 -25.76
CA SER A 46 3.79 -14.98 -26.72
C SER A 46 3.29 -13.53 -26.57
N LEU A 47 2.12 -13.32 -25.95
CA LEU A 47 1.54 -12.00 -25.70
C LEU A 47 1.85 -11.48 -24.29
N PHE A 48 2.39 -12.33 -23.42
CA PHE A 48 2.63 -11.99 -22.03
C PHE A 48 3.91 -11.15 -21.87
N ASN A 49 3.78 -9.97 -21.27
CA ASN A 49 4.89 -9.11 -20.91
C ASN A 49 5.05 -9.11 -19.38
N PRO A 50 6.26 -9.32 -18.81
CA PRO A 50 6.48 -9.28 -17.36
C PRO A 50 5.99 -7.98 -16.68
N ASN A 51 5.97 -6.87 -17.42
CA ASN A 51 5.50 -5.58 -16.91
C ASN A 51 3.98 -5.50 -16.72
N PHE A 52 3.21 -6.50 -17.18
CA PHE A 52 1.75 -6.51 -17.05
C PHE A 52 1.30 -6.41 -15.58
N LEU A 53 1.99 -7.11 -14.67
CA LEU A 53 1.71 -7.04 -13.22
C LEU A 53 1.91 -5.62 -12.67
N VAL A 54 2.94 -4.92 -13.15
CA VAL A 54 3.21 -3.53 -12.75
C VAL A 54 2.10 -2.61 -13.25
N TYR A 55 1.66 -2.77 -14.50
CA TYR A 55 0.53 -2.00 -15.04
C TYR A 55 -0.77 -2.28 -14.27
N THR A 56 -1.05 -3.55 -13.94
CA THR A 56 -2.20 -3.94 -13.13
C THR A 56 -2.17 -3.30 -11.74
N LEU A 57 -1.00 -3.24 -11.10
CA LEU A 57 -0.82 -2.58 -9.81
C LEU A 57 -1.08 -1.07 -9.90
N ILE A 58 -0.53 -0.41 -10.92
CA ILE A 58 -0.76 1.02 -11.16
C ILE A 58 -2.25 1.30 -11.37
N VAL A 59 -2.94 0.53 -12.21
CA VAL A 59 -4.37 0.69 -12.46
C VAL A 59 -5.19 0.48 -11.19
N GLY A 60 -4.86 -0.53 -10.38
CA GLY A 60 -5.53 -0.78 -9.10
C GLY A 60 -5.38 0.38 -8.11
N ILE A 61 -4.18 0.97 -8.02
CA ILE A 61 -3.90 2.14 -7.17
C ILE A 61 -4.69 3.37 -7.65
N PHE A 62 -4.67 3.66 -8.95
CA PHE A 62 -5.43 4.77 -9.51
C PHE A 62 -6.93 4.60 -9.32
N PHE A 63 -7.45 3.39 -9.50
CA PHE A 63 -8.85 3.09 -9.25
C PHE A 63 -9.22 3.33 -7.78
N PHE A 64 -8.39 2.88 -6.84
CA PHE A 64 -8.60 3.12 -5.42
C PHE A 64 -8.70 4.60 -5.09
N PHE A 65 -7.73 5.42 -5.53
CA PHE A 65 -7.77 6.86 -5.27
C PHE A 65 -8.98 7.54 -5.90
N ASN A 66 -9.34 7.21 -7.14
CA ASN A 66 -10.52 7.77 -7.78
C ASN A 66 -11.82 7.36 -7.08
N ARG A 67 -11.92 6.09 -6.70
CA ARG A 67 -13.10 5.57 -6.01
C ARG A 67 -13.26 6.17 -4.63
N ALA A 68 -12.17 6.28 -3.90
CA ALA A 68 -12.18 6.87 -2.59
C ALA A 68 -12.53 8.39 -2.67
N ARG A 69 -12.09 9.09 -3.74
CA ARG A 69 -12.50 10.49 -4.06
C ARG A 69 -13.97 10.63 -4.37
N TYR A 70 -14.51 9.70 -5.16
CA TYR A 70 -15.93 9.66 -5.46
C TYR A 70 -16.79 9.45 -4.19
N LEU A 71 -16.30 8.65 -3.24
CA LEU A 71 -16.98 8.40 -1.98
C LEU A 71 -16.80 9.52 -0.94
N GLY A 72 -16.05 10.58 -1.27
CA GLY A 72 -15.88 11.74 -0.41
C GLY A 72 -15.09 11.49 0.88
N VAL A 73 -14.34 10.39 0.96
CA VAL A 73 -13.55 10.08 2.16
C VAL A 73 -12.23 10.82 2.13
N THR A 74 -11.67 11.15 3.29
CA THR A 74 -10.34 11.75 3.35
C THR A 74 -9.28 10.73 3.75
N TYR A 75 -8.57 10.15 2.78
CA TYR A 75 -7.68 9.00 3.03
C TYR A 75 -6.41 9.35 3.80
N TYR A 76 -5.97 10.61 3.77
CA TYR A 76 -4.64 10.99 4.26
C TYR A 76 -4.46 10.80 5.77
N SER A 77 -5.52 10.86 6.57
CA SER A 77 -5.43 10.72 8.04
C SER A 77 -4.91 9.35 8.48
N ARG A 78 -5.28 8.27 7.78
CA ARG A 78 -5.02 6.89 8.25
C ARG A 78 -4.01 6.10 7.41
N PHE A 79 -3.24 6.76 6.55
CA PHE A 79 -2.30 6.12 5.64
C PHE A 79 -0.98 5.69 6.32
N HIS A 80 -1.04 5.04 7.48
CA HIS A 80 0.14 4.48 8.15
C HIS A 80 -0.01 2.97 8.34
N PHE A 81 1.09 2.25 8.21
CA PHE A 81 1.19 0.82 8.47
C PHE A 81 1.28 0.53 9.97
N THR A 82 0.72 -0.60 10.38
CA THR A 82 1.02 -1.19 11.68
C THR A 82 2.47 -1.68 11.72
N ILE A 83 2.99 -1.97 12.91
CA ILE A 83 4.35 -2.53 13.08
C ILE A 83 4.52 -3.80 12.22
N LEU A 84 3.52 -4.69 12.23
CA LEU A 84 3.50 -5.88 11.37
C LEU A 84 3.47 -5.51 9.89
N GLY A 85 2.66 -4.51 9.51
CA GLY A 85 2.63 -3.97 8.16
C GLY A 85 4.00 -3.49 7.68
N CYS A 86 4.77 -2.81 8.52
CA CYS A 86 6.15 -2.40 8.22
C CYS A 86 7.08 -3.60 7.97
N PHE A 87 6.98 -4.66 8.79
CA PHE A 87 7.76 -5.87 8.58
C PHE A 87 7.41 -6.57 7.26
N PHE A 88 6.12 -6.67 6.93
CA PHE A 88 5.65 -7.25 5.66
C PHE A 88 6.03 -6.41 4.45
N LEU A 89 5.90 -5.08 4.53
CA LEU A 89 6.31 -4.18 3.45
C LEU A 89 7.82 -4.27 3.20
N THR A 90 8.62 -4.29 4.26
CA THR A 90 10.07 -4.49 4.16
C THR A 90 10.41 -5.84 3.52
N LEU A 91 9.66 -6.89 3.88
CA LEU A 91 9.84 -8.22 3.29
C LEU A 91 9.48 -8.23 1.80
N ALA A 92 8.40 -7.57 1.41
CA ALA A 92 7.98 -7.45 0.02
C ALA A 92 9.02 -6.68 -0.82
N ILE A 93 9.51 -5.55 -0.33
CA ILE A 93 10.58 -4.77 -0.98
C ILE A 93 11.86 -5.61 -1.12
N THR A 94 12.27 -6.26 -0.03
CA THR A 94 13.45 -7.14 -0.03
C THR A 94 13.29 -8.26 -1.04
N THR A 95 12.12 -8.90 -1.08
CA THR A 95 11.82 -9.98 -2.03
C THR A 95 11.96 -9.51 -3.47
N LEU A 96 11.34 -8.37 -3.83
CA LEU A 96 11.42 -7.82 -5.19
C LEU A 96 12.87 -7.51 -5.60
N LEU A 97 13.63 -6.85 -4.72
CA LEU A 97 15.03 -6.52 -4.97
C LEU A 97 15.90 -7.78 -5.08
N MET A 98 15.66 -8.78 -4.24
CA MET A 98 16.45 -10.00 -4.23
C MET A 98 16.15 -10.89 -5.43
N LEU A 99 14.89 -10.98 -5.89
CA LEU A 99 14.56 -11.67 -7.14
C LEU A 99 15.28 -11.04 -8.33
N GLN A 100 15.26 -9.70 -8.42
CA GLN A 100 15.96 -8.98 -9.46
C GLN A 100 17.47 -9.21 -9.35
N ASN A 101 18.05 -9.06 -8.16
CA ASN A 101 19.47 -9.27 -7.89
C ASN A 101 19.92 -10.71 -8.23
N TYR A 102 19.10 -11.73 -7.97
CA TYR A 102 19.38 -13.12 -8.36
C TYR A 102 19.51 -13.28 -9.87
N GLN A 103 18.59 -12.68 -10.62
CA GLN A 103 18.61 -12.73 -12.09
C GLN A 103 19.84 -12.01 -12.66
N PHE A 104 20.20 -10.85 -12.12
CA PHE A 104 21.36 -10.09 -12.59
C PHE A 104 22.71 -10.72 -12.21
N ASN A 105 22.81 -11.35 -11.04
CA ASN A 105 24.07 -11.88 -10.50
C ASN A 105 24.09 -13.42 -10.45
N ILE A 106 23.36 -14.08 -11.37
CA ILE A 106 23.14 -15.54 -11.34
C ILE A 106 24.45 -16.35 -11.35
N GLU A 107 25.48 -15.86 -12.04
CA GLU A 107 26.80 -16.48 -12.13
C GLU A 107 27.55 -16.42 -10.78
N ILE A 108 27.44 -15.29 -10.05
CA ILE A 108 28.04 -15.12 -8.73
C ILE A 108 27.42 -16.10 -7.72
N TYR A 109 26.14 -16.42 -7.90
CA TYR A 109 25.40 -17.37 -7.08
C TYR A 109 25.47 -18.81 -7.59
N GLN A 110 26.24 -19.07 -8.65
CA GLN A 110 26.44 -20.41 -9.23
C GLN A 110 25.11 -21.11 -9.59
N HIS A 111 24.13 -20.35 -10.07
CA HIS A 111 22.79 -20.85 -10.38
C HIS A 111 22.07 -21.54 -9.21
N ASN A 112 22.52 -21.32 -7.97
CA ASN A 112 21.94 -21.92 -6.78
C ASN A 112 21.21 -20.85 -5.94
N PRO A 113 19.87 -20.93 -5.82
CA PRO A 113 19.09 -20.00 -5.00
C PRO A 113 19.32 -20.16 -3.49
N LEU A 114 20.02 -21.22 -3.05
CA LEU A 114 20.43 -21.45 -1.66
C LEU A 114 21.92 -21.13 -1.44
N ASN A 115 22.56 -20.44 -2.38
CA ASN A 115 23.94 -20.01 -2.21
C ASN A 115 24.08 -19.12 -0.96
N PHE A 116 25.09 -19.37 -0.13
CA PHE A 116 25.34 -18.62 1.09
C PHE A 116 25.44 -17.10 0.83
N LYS A 117 26.08 -16.68 -0.28
CA LYS A 117 26.19 -15.27 -0.65
C LYS A 117 24.82 -14.66 -0.90
N TYR A 118 23.95 -15.37 -1.61
CA TYR A 118 22.59 -14.92 -1.88
C TYR A 118 21.77 -14.82 -0.60
N LEU A 119 21.76 -15.86 0.24
CA LEU A 119 21.06 -15.86 1.53
C LEU A 119 21.56 -14.75 2.48
N SER A 120 22.86 -14.51 2.52
CA SER A 120 23.42 -13.41 3.34
C SER A 120 22.97 -12.04 2.83
N ALA A 121 22.85 -11.86 1.51
CA ALA A 121 22.35 -10.64 0.90
C ALA A 121 20.85 -10.41 1.20
N TRP A 122 20.04 -11.46 1.35
CA TRP A 122 18.64 -11.31 1.82
C TRP A 122 18.58 -10.66 3.21
N ILE A 123 19.36 -11.18 4.15
CA ILE A 123 19.37 -10.69 5.54
C ILE A 123 19.88 -9.25 5.59
N LEU A 124 20.99 -8.96 4.89
CA LEU A 124 21.57 -7.61 4.85
C LEU A 124 20.62 -6.60 4.22
N THR A 125 19.99 -6.93 3.09
CA THR A 125 19.01 -6.07 2.43
C THR A 125 17.83 -5.79 3.35
N TYR A 126 17.28 -6.84 3.99
CA TYR A 126 16.15 -6.67 4.90
C TYR A 126 16.47 -5.72 6.06
N LEU A 127 17.60 -5.94 6.74
CA LEU A 127 18.02 -5.10 7.87
C LEU A 127 18.33 -3.66 7.45
N LEU A 128 18.83 -3.45 6.23
CA LEU A 128 19.12 -2.12 5.71
C LEU A 128 17.84 -1.35 5.39
N TYR A 129 16.84 -2.00 4.78
CA TYR A 129 15.59 -1.35 4.38
C TYR A 129 14.58 -1.20 5.52
N LEU A 130 14.68 -2.03 6.56
CA LEU A 130 13.76 -1.99 7.70
C LEU A 130 13.70 -0.59 8.36
N PRO A 131 14.81 0.07 8.74
CA PRO A 131 14.76 1.43 9.28
C PRO A 131 14.11 2.44 8.34
N TRP A 132 14.39 2.35 7.03
CA TRP A 132 13.82 3.28 6.05
C TRP A 132 12.31 3.16 5.93
N VAL A 133 11.78 1.93 5.96
CA VAL A 133 10.33 1.69 5.96
C VAL A 133 9.69 2.27 7.22
N PHE A 134 10.32 2.12 8.38
CA PHE A 134 9.83 2.70 9.64
C PHE A 134 9.86 4.24 9.61
N ILE A 135 10.92 4.86 9.07
CA ILE A 135 11.00 6.32 8.91
C ILE A 135 9.90 6.82 7.97
N GLY A 136 9.69 6.15 6.83
CA GLY A 136 8.60 6.45 5.91
C GLY A 136 7.23 6.35 6.59
N ASN A 137 7.01 5.29 7.37
CA ASN A 137 5.78 5.09 8.11
C ASN A 137 5.53 6.17 9.19
N LEU A 138 6.57 6.58 9.91
CA LEU A 138 6.49 7.67 10.88
C LEU A 138 6.09 8.98 10.21
N THR A 139 6.68 9.26 9.04
CA THR A 139 6.37 10.45 8.25
C THR A 139 4.91 10.46 7.81
N LEU A 140 4.40 9.32 7.33
CA LEU A 140 3.01 9.15 6.97
C LEU A 140 2.05 9.35 8.16
N ARG A 141 2.40 8.79 9.32
CA ARG A 141 1.60 8.97 10.56
C ARG A 141 1.50 10.45 10.95
N ASN A 142 2.63 11.15 11.00
CA ASN A 142 2.66 12.57 11.35
C ASN A 142 1.88 13.43 10.35
N PHE A 143 1.96 13.10 9.06
CA PHE A 143 1.18 13.76 8.02
C PHE A 143 -0.33 13.52 8.21
N GLY A 144 -0.71 12.30 8.57
CA GLY A 144 -2.09 11.93 8.87
C GLY A 144 -2.67 12.69 10.07
N GLU A 145 -1.92 12.75 11.18
CA GLU A 145 -2.30 13.51 12.37
C GLU A 145 -2.46 15.01 12.07
N TRP A 146 -1.56 15.58 11.27
CA TRP A 146 -1.66 16.97 10.83
C TRP A 146 -2.89 17.20 9.96
N ALA A 147 -3.16 16.31 9.02
CA ALA A 147 -4.32 16.39 8.16
C ALA A 147 -5.61 16.34 9.00
N GLN A 148 -5.71 15.40 9.95
CA GLN A 148 -6.87 15.28 10.82
C GLN A 148 -7.12 16.55 11.64
N LYS A 149 -6.08 17.12 12.27
CA LYS A 149 -6.21 18.38 13.02
C LYS A 149 -6.71 19.53 12.15
N LYS A 150 -6.27 19.59 10.90
CA LYS A 150 -6.75 20.58 9.94
C LYS A 150 -8.23 20.38 9.61
N PHE A 151 -8.69 19.13 9.41
CA PHE A 151 -10.10 18.84 9.20
C PHE A 151 -10.97 19.23 10.39
N GLU A 152 -10.53 18.93 11.61
CA GLU A 152 -11.24 19.32 12.83
C GLU A 152 -11.36 20.85 12.94
N GLN A 153 -10.29 21.60 12.62
CA GLN A 153 -10.30 23.07 12.58
C GLN A 153 -11.26 23.61 11.52
N ASP A 154 -11.20 23.10 10.29
CA ASP A 154 -12.07 23.54 9.19
C ASP A 154 -13.57 23.31 9.54
N MET A 155 -13.89 22.21 10.24
CA MET A 155 -15.25 21.93 10.72
C MET A 155 -15.69 22.88 11.85
N ASP A 156 -14.81 23.18 12.81
CA ASP A 156 -15.09 24.12 13.90
C ASP A 156 -15.36 25.53 13.38
N GLU A 157 -14.62 25.98 12.37
CA GLU A 157 -14.84 27.28 11.72
C GLU A 157 -16.22 27.35 11.05
N LEU A 158 -16.61 26.29 10.32
CA LEU A 158 -17.93 26.19 9.69
C LEU A 158 -19.08 26.20 10.70
N GLU A 159 -18.94 25.48 11.82
CA GLU A 159 -19.94 25.47 12.90
C GLU A 159 -20.02 26.81 13.66
N SER A 160 -18.92 27.58 13.73
CA SER A 160 -18.87 28.87 14.44
C SER A 160 -19.35 30.07 13.60
N GLY A 161 -19.42 29.88 12.28
CA GLY A 161 -19.90 30.90 11.33
C GLY A 161 -21.41 30.86 11.07
N GLU A 162 -22.12 29.84 11.56
CA GLU A 162 -23.59 29.79 11.69
C GLU A 162 -24.06 30.37 13.03
#